data_AF-A0A1R1ESJ5-F1
#
_entry.id   AF-A0A1R1ESJ5-F1
#
_cell.length_a   1.000
_cell.length_b   1.000
_cell.length_c   1.000
_cell.angle_alpha   90.00
_cell.angle_beta   90.00
_cell.angle_gamma   90.00
#
_symmetry.space_group_name_H-M   'P 1'
#
loop_
_entity.id
_entity.type
_entity.pdbx_description
1 polymer ?
#
loop_
_entity_poly.entity_id
_entity_poly.type
_entity_poly.pdbx_seq_one_letter_code
_entity_poly.pdbx_strand_id
1 'polypeptide(L)'
;MSKLKVYHYPKCGTCRSAVKWLEAHGHELELQHLWEEPPAPDELSRLVEKSGLDLKKFFNTSGEVYKELGLKDKLPAMSRDEQIKLLSSNGRLIKRPIVTDGSKVMVGFKEDMYEENWA
;
A
#
# COMPACT_ATOMS: atom_id res chain seq x y z
N MET A 1 -16.62 -4.08 14.54
CA MET A 1 -16.57 -4.17 13.08
C MET A 1 -16.11 -2.82 12.57
N SER A 2 -14.94 -2.78 11.94
CA SER A 2 -14.34 -1.54 11.46
C SER A 2 -14.42 -1.51 9.94
N LYS A 3 -14.65 -0.33 9.38
CA LYS A 3 -14.57 -0.13 7.93
C LYS A 3 -13.11 0.07 7.55
N LEU A 4 -12.58 -0.85 6.74
CA LEU A 4 -11.20 -0.86 6.29
C LEU A 4 -11.14 -0.54 4.81
N LYS A 5 -10.29 0.41 4.44
CA LYS A 5 -9.96 0.71 3.05
C LYS A 5 -8.76 -0.11 2.61
N VAL A 6 -8.93 -0.84 1.53
CA VAL A 6 -7.93 -1.76 0.97
C VAL A 6 -7.54 -1.29 -0.43
N TYR A 7 -6.36 -0.71 -0.54
CA TYR A 7 -5.75 -0.41 -1.83
C TYR A 7 -5.12 -1.68 -2.40
N HIS A 8 -5.68 -2.17 -3.49
CA HIS A 8 -5.31 -3.47 -4.03
C HIS A 8 -5.22 -3.46 -5.55
N TYR A 9 -4.76 -4.60 -6.05
CA TYR A 9 -4.83 -4.94 -7.47
C TYR A 9 -5.50 -6.32 -7.60
N PRO A 10 -6.63 -6.46 -8.30
CA PRO A 10 -7.44 -7.69 -8.36
C PRO A 10 -6.65 -8.92 -8.83
N LYS A 11 -5.69 -8.74 -9.74
CA LYS A 11 -4.87 -9.88 -10.22
C LYS A 11 -3.77 -10.30 -9.24
N CYS A 12 -3.49 -9.53 -8.19
CA CYS A 12 -2.48 -9.88 -7.19
C CYS A 12 -3.01 -10.95 -6.21
N GLY A 13 -2.33 -12.10 -6.15
CA GLY A 13 -2.69 -13.20 -5.22
C GLY A 13 -2.67 -12.77 -3.76
N THR A 14 -1.62 -12.07 -3.34
CA THR A 14 -1.43 -11.57 -1.96
C THR A 14 -2.55 -10.62 -1.54
N CYS A 15 -3.03 -9.78 -2.47
CA CYS A 15 -4.17 -8.90 -2.20
C CYS A 15 -5.45 -9.69 -1.96
N ARG A 16 -5.72 -10.73 -2.77
CA ARG A 16 -6.91 -11.58 -2.59
C ARG A 16 -6.88 -12.32 -1.26
N SER A 17 -5.70 -12.79 -0.84
CA SER A 17 -5.54 -13.41 0.49
C SER A 17 -5.87 -12.44 1.62
N ALA A 18 -5.36 -11.20 1.54
CA ALA A 18 -5.64 -10.18 2.57
C ALA A 18 -7.13 -9.81 2.64
N VAL A 19 -7.78 -9.60 1.50
CA VAL A 19 -9.21 -9.28 1.43
C VAL A 19 -10.02 -10.41 2.07
N LYS A 20 -9.78 -11.66 1.65
CA LYS A 20 -10.47 -12.82 2.24
C LYS A 20 -10.26 -12.96 3.74
N TRP A 21 -9.04 -12.71 4.22
CA TRP A 21 -8.74 -12.78 5.65
C TRP A 21 -9.54 -11.74 6.41
N LEU A 22 -9.56 -10.49 5.95
CA LEU A 22 -10.30 -9.41 6.62
C LEU A 22 -11.83 -9.62 6.56
N GLU A 23 -12.36 -10.10 5.42
CA GLU A 23 -13.77 -10.47 5.28
C GLU A 23 -14.15 -11.61 6.24
N ALA A 24 -13.29 -12.62 6.38
CA ALA A 24 -13.51 -13.73 7.31
C ALA A 24 -13.55 -13.28 8.78
N HIS A 25 -12.88 -12.18 9.12
CA HIS A 25 -12.92 -11.55 10.44
C HIS A 25 -14.09 -10.55 10.60
N GLY A 26 -14.97 -10.43 9.60
CA GLY A 26 -16.18 -9.60 9.69
C GLY A 26 -15.92 -8.09 9.55
N HIS A 27 -14.81 -7.69 8.94
CA HIS A 27 -14.55 -6.28 8.61
C HIS A 27 -15.24 -5.88 7.31
N GLU A 28 -15.70 -4.63 7.24
CA GLU A 28 -16.27 -4.06 6.02
C GLU A 28 -15.14 -3.49 5.16
N LEU A 29 -15.00 -3.96 3.92
CA LEU A 29 -13.87 -3.60 3.06
C LEU A 29 -14.27 -2.65 1.93
N GLU A 30 -13.62 -1.49 1.89
CA GLU A 30 -13.65 -0.58 0.74
C GLU A 30 -12.45 -0.86 -0.16
N LEU A 31 -12.68 -1.55 -1.26
CA LEU A 31 -11.65 -1.93 -2.21
C LEU A 31 -11.37 -0.78 -3.20
N GLN A 32 -10.12 -0.30 -3.27
CA GLN A 32 -9.67 0.71 -4.24
C GLN A 32 -8.59 0.17 -5.18
N HIS A 33 -8.76 0.38 -6.48
CA HIS A 33 -7.87 -0.14 -7.51
C HIS A 33 -6.64 0.75 -7.73
N LEU A 34 -5.47 0.33 -7.25
CA LEU A 34 -4.25 1.15 -7.31
C LEU A 34 -3.78 1.52 -8.72
N TRP A 35 -4.10 0.71 -9.74
CA TRP A 35 -3.61 0.96 -11.10
C TRP A 35 -4.49 1.90 -11.90
N GLU A 36 -5.78 1.97 -11.56
CA GLU A 36 -6.74 2.84 -12.25
C GLU A 36 -6.90 4.14 -11.47
N GLU A 37 -6.96 4.02 -10.14
CA GLU A 37 -7.15 5.14 -9.22
C GLU A 37 -6.05 5.14 -8.15
N PRO A 38 -4.81 5.48 -8.53
CA PRO A 38 -3.74 5.65 -7.56
C PRO A 38 -4.10 6.78 -6.58
N PRO A 39 -3.77 6.65 -5.29
CA PRO A 39 -3.98 7.70 -4.31
C PRO A 39 -3.22 8.97 -4.70
N ALA A 40 -3.83 10.12 -4.43
CA ALA A 40 -3.22 11.42 -4.62
C ALA A 40 -1.94 11.56 -3.76
N PRO A 41 -1.01 12.47 -4.11
CA PRO A 41 0.22 12.69 -3.33
C PRO A 41 -0.07 12.99 -1.86
N ASP A 42 -1.05 13.84 -1.58
CA ASP A 42 -1.45 14.21 -0.21
C ASP A 42 -1.98 13.02 0.57
N GLU A 43 -2.82 12.19 -0.07
CA GLU A 43 -3.37 10.98 0.54
C GLU A 43 -2.27 9.98 0.85
N LEU A 44 -1.34 9.79 -0.09
CA LEU A 44 -0.22 8.88 0.09
C LEU A 44 0.73 9.36 1.19
N SER A 45 0.97 10.67 1.31
CA SER A 45 1.75 11.23 2.43
C SER A 45 1.10 10.91 3.77
N ARG A 46 -0.23 11.09 3.87
CA ARG A 46 -1.00 10.76 5.09
C ARG A 46 -0.92 9.29 5.43
N LEU A 47 -1.02 8.41 4.43
CA LEU A 47 -0.88 6.96 4.63
C LEU A 47 0.50 6.60 5.20
N VAL A 48 1.55 7.22 4.66
CA VAL A 48 2.92 7.00 5.11
C VAL A 48 3.12 7.49 6.54
N GLU A 49 2.65 8.71 6.86
CA GLU A 49 2.71 9.26 8.23
C GLU A 49 1.97 8.38 9.24
N LYS A 50 0.74 7.96 8.91
CA LYS A 50 -0.07 7.09 9.77
C LYS A 50 0.51 5.69 9.94
N SER A 51 1.20 5.17 8.94
CA SER A 51 1.86 3.87 9.04
C SER A 51 3.07 3.88 9.97
N GLY A 52 3.69 5.05 10.17
CA GLY A 52 5.00 5.17 10.84
C GLY A 52 6.14 4.47 10.09
N LEU A 53 5.91 3.96 8.88
CA LEU A 53 6.91 3.29 8.06
C LEU A 53 7.65 4.30 7.17
N ASP A 54 8.90 3.99 6.86
CA ASP A 54 9.63 4.70 5.82
C ASP A 54 8.89 4.65 4.48
N LEU A 55 8.84 5.77 3.77
CA LEU A 55 8.26 5.86 2.43
C LEU A 55 8.82 4.80 1.47
N LYS A 56 10.09 4.43 1.63
CA LYS A 56 10.75 3.35 0.87
C LYS A 56 10.02 2.00 0.98
N LYS A 57 9.34 1.73 2.09
CA LYS A 57 8.56 0.49 2.31
C LYS A 57 7.27 0.46 1.48
N PHE A 58 6.77 1.62 1.05
CA PHE A 58 5.63 1.73 0.14
C PHE A 58 6.01 1.47 -1.31
N PHE A 59 7.29 1.45 -1.65
CA PHE A 59 7.71 1.04 -2.99
C PHE A 59 7.66 -0.48 -3.14
N ASN A 60 7.15 -0.91 -4.29
CA ASN A 60 7.19 -2.29 -4.73
C ASN A 60 8.60 -2.63 -5.23
N THR A 61 9.56 -2.78 -4.31
CA THR A 61 10.97 -3.06 -4.61
C THR A 61 11.19 -4.35 -5.39
N SER A 62 10.25 -5.30 -5.31
CA SER A 62 10.28 -6.56 -6.05
C SER A 62 9.63 -6.47 -7.43
N GLY A 63 8.94 -5.38 -7.75
CA GLY A 63 8.25 -5.19 -9.02
C GLY A 63 9.20 -4.90 -10.18
N GLU A 64 8.82 -5.34 -11.39
CA GLU A 64 9.58 -5.09 -12.62
C GLU A 64 9.78 -3.60 -12.87
N VAL A 65 8.71 -2.80 -12.77
CA VAL A 65 8.76 -1.34 -12.97
C VAL A 65 9.79 -0.66 -12.05
N TYR A 66 9.94 -1.13 -10.81
CA TYR A 66 10.95 -0.58 -9.88
C TYR A 66 12.37 -0.84 -10.37
N LYS A 67 12.63 -2.03 -10.91
CA LYS A 67 13.92 -2.44 -11.47
C LYS A 67 14.18 -1.74 -12.81
N GLU A 68 13.20 -1.70 -13.70
CA GLU A 68 13.28 -1.05 -15.02
C GLU A 68 13.61 0.44 -14.90
N LEU A 69 13.02 1.14 -13.93
CA LEU A 69 13.27 2.57 -13.70
C LEU A 69 14.55 2.86 -12.91
N GLY A 70 15.25 1.82 -12.42
CA GLY A 70 16.46 1.96 -11.60
C GLY A 70 16.22 2.70 -10.29
N LEU A 71 15.04 2.50 -9.67
CA LEU A 71 14.65 3.29 -8.50
C LEU A 71 15.52 3.03 -7.27
N LYS A 72 16.19 1.87 -7.20
CA LYS A 72 17.12 1.55 -6.12
C LYS A 72 18.19 2.62 -5.92
N ASP A 73 18.74 3.14 -7.02
CA ASP A 73 19.83 4.12 -6.99
C ASP A 73 19.31 5.56 -6.96
N LYS A 74 18.09 5.79 -7.47
CA LYS A 74 17.46 7.11 -7.51
C LYS A 74 16.77 7.50 -6.19
N LEU A 75 16.12 6.56 -5.50
CA LEU A 75 15.37 6.84 -4.28
C LEU A 75 16.20 7.50 -3.16
N PRO A 76 17.48 7.12 -2.92
CA PRO A 76 18.31 7.81 -1.94
C PRO A 76 18.59 9.28 -2.27
N ALA A 77 18.58 9.65 -3.56
CA ALA A 77 18.80 11.01 -4.02
C ALA A 77 17.51 11.83 -4.14
N MET A 78 16.34 11.18 -4.20
CA MET A 78 15.04 11.84 -4.30
C MET A 78 14.54 12.33 -2.94
N SER A 79 13.98 13.53 -2.93
CA SER A 79 13.23 14.05 -1.78
C SER A 79 11.95 13.26 -1.52
N ARG A 80 11.40 13.38 -0.30
CA ARG A 80 10.14 12.74 0.09
C ARG A 80 9.00 13.09 -0.88
N ASP A 81 8.89 14.35 -1.28
CA ASP A 81 7.83 14.81 -2.17
C ASP A 81 7.96 14.23 -3.58
N GLU A 82 9.18 14.10 -4.10
CA GLU A 82 9.43 13.47 -5.40
C GLU A 82 9.06 11.98 -5.37
N GLN A 83 9.41 11.29 -4.29
CA GLN A 83 9.05 9.88 -4.10
C GLN A 83 7.53 9.68 -4.03
N ILE A 84 6.82 10.56 -3.30
CA ILE A 84 5.35 10.53 -3.21
C ILE A 84 4.72 10.81 -4.57
N LYS A 85 5.19 11.85 -5.28
CA LYS A 85 4.71 12.17 -6.64
C LYS A 85 4.92 11.01 -7.59
N LEU A 86 6.07 10.33 -7.51
CA LEU A 86 6.38 9.17 -8.32
C LEU A 86 5.42 8.00 -8.04
N LEU A 87 5.14 7.70 -6.77
CA LEU A 87 4.18 6.66 -6.38
C LEU A 87 2.77 6.99 -6.85
N SER A 88 2.34 8.25 -6.68
CA SER A 88 1.00 8.71 -7.11
C SER A 88 0.87 8.72 -8.64
N SER A 89 1.93 9.04 -9.37
CA SER A 89 1.95 9.00 -10.83
C SER A 89 1.87 7.59 -11.40
N ASN A 90 2.31 6.58 -10.63
CA ASN A 90 2.31 5.20 -11.08
C ASN A 90 2.00 4.22 -9.93
N GLY A 91 0.72 3.87 -9.78
CA GLY A 91 0.29 2.91 -8.77
C GLY A 91 0.86 1.49 -8.92
N ARG A 92 1.56 1.18 -10.02
CA ARG A 92 2.33 -0.08 -10.12
C ARG A 92 3.54 -0.09 -9.19
N LEU A 93 4.10 1.08 -8.91
CA LEU A 93 5.22 1.27 -7.98
C LEU A 93 4.81 1.17 -6.52
N ILE A 94 3.52 1.29 -6.22
CA ILE A 94 2.99 1.15 -4.85
C ILE A 94 2.97 -0.33 -4.46
N LYS A 95 3.48 -0.63 -3.26
CA LYS A 95 3.45 -1.94 -2.61
C LYS A 95 2.02 -2.26 -2.16
N ARG A 96 1.59 -3.50 -2.35
CA ARG A 96 0.19 -3.93 -2.25
C ARG A 96 0.09 -5.23 -1.46
N PRO A 97 -1.03 -5.48 -0.76
CA PRO A 97 -2.12 -4.54 -0.49
C PRO A 97 -1.70 -3.45 0.50
N ILE A 98 -2.39 -2.30 0.51
CA ILE A 98 -2.33 -1.34 1.63
C ILE A 98 -3.69 -1.37 2.31
N VAL A 99 -3.72 -1.54 3.62
CA VAL A 99 -4.95 -1.59 4.41
C VAL A 99 -4.94 -0.48 5.45
N THR A 100 -6.04 0.24 5.59
CA THR A 100 -6.17 1.31 6.57
C THR A 100 -7.59 1.42 7.11
N ASP A 101 -7.74 1.71 8.40
CA ASP A 101 -9.02 2.08 9.02
C ASP A 101 -9.18 3.61 9.15
N GLY A 102 -8.29 4.36 8.51
CA GLY A 102 -8.17 5.81 8.65
C GLY A 102 -7.27 6.26 9.81
N SER A 103 -6.87 5.38 10.73
CA SER A 103 -5.92 5.68 11.81
C SER A 103 -4.63 4.88 11.69
N LYS A 104 -4.74 3.56 11.56
CA LYS A 104 -3.66 2.62 11.30
C LYS A 104 -3.53 2.39 9.80
N VAL A 105 -2.30 2.13 9.35
CA VAL A 105 -1.99 1.79 7.95
C VAL A 105 -1.01 0.63 7.93
N MET A 106 -1.36 -0.43 7.22
CA MET A 106 -0.50 -1.59 6.99
C MET A 106 -0.18 -1.74 5.51
N VAL A 107 1.07 -2.16 5.23
CA VAL A 107 1.57 -2.32 3.86
C VAL A 107 2.07 -3.74 3.65
N GLY A 108 1.48 -4.42 2.68
CA GLY A 108 1.67 -5.84 2.41
C GLY A 108 0.72 -6.70 3.24
N PHE A 109 0.72 -8.00 2.95
CA PHE A 109 -0.01 -8.99 3.72
C PHE A 109 0.97 -9.89 4.45
N LYS A 110 0.80 -9.97 5.76
CA LYS A 110 1.44 -10.94 6.65
C LYS A 110 0.41 -11.30 7.71
N GLU A 111 0.09 -12.58 7.81
CA GLU A 111 -0.95 -13.07 8.71
C GLU A 111 -0.70 -12.62 10.15
N ASP A 112 0.50 -12.82 10.68
CA ASP A 112 0.88 -12.38 12.04
C ASP A 112 0.60 -10.88 12.29
N MET A 113 0.91 -10.02 11.31
CA MET A 113 0.67 -8.59 11.45
C MET A 113 -0.83 -8.25 11.37
N TYR A 114 -1.60 -9.01 10.60
CA TYR A 114 -3.04 -8.82 10.48
C TYR A 114 -3.74 -9.29 11.75
N GLU A 115 -3.30 -10.41 12.34
CA GLU A 115 -3.78 -10.89 13.63
C GLU A 115 -3.57 -9.83 14.72
N GLU A 116 -2.36 -9.28 14.84
CA GLU A 116 -2.03 -8.28 15.87
C GLU A 116 -2.80 -6.95 15.72
N ASN A 117 -3.20 -6.59 14.50
CA ASN A 117 -3.76 -5.26 14.21
C ASN A 117 -5.25 -5.27 13.90
N TRP A 118 -5.78 -6.39 13.40
CA TRP A 118 -7.11 -6.51 12.81
C TRP A 118 -7.89 -7.75 13.29
N ALA A 119 -7.36 -8.61 14.17
CA ALA A 119 -8.17 -9.67 14.80
C ALA A 119 -9.20 -9.11 15.80
#